data_AF-A0A0M3BQU8-F1
#
_entry.id   AF-A0A0M3BQU8-F1
#
_cell.length_a   1.000
_cell.length_b   1.000
_cell.length_c   1.000
_cell.angle_alpha   90.00
_cell.angle_beta   90.00
_cell.angle_gamma   90.00
#
_symmetry.space_group_name_H-M   'P 1'
#
loop_
_entity.id
_entity.type
_entity.pdbx_description
1 polymer ?
#
loop_
_entity_poly.entity_id
_entity_poly.type
_entity_poly.pdbx_seq_one_letter_code
_entity_poly.pdbx_strand_id
1 'polypeptide(L)'
;MDFEEQPIHRRIYARQILAKAGVSGNARLMNAFSRVPREAFIGPPPWIFNDFRKYREMASTDPVVLYQDLLIGLDTERGVNNGMPSLHASALHALKIRESETVVHLGAGTGYYTAILAELVGSSGKVLAVEFDPALADRARASLKGYSNVEVVAGDAREWPKSDADVIYVNFALDHPPAAWIDNLAISGRLLFPLGIPGFENGKPTGFTRAGAFLLIDRMARSFGARFLQSVSFVWAEGLGSPPPGRHEGLADAFRSRRAYQVRSFRWRKPRPEGEWYSEEDWGLSFEEP
;
A
#
# COMPACT_ATOMS: atom_id res chain seq x y z
N MET A 1 6.65 -24.97 3.00
CA MET A 1 5.81 -25.48 4.09
C MET A 1 4.36 -25.24 3.75
N ASP A 2 3.54 -26.23 4.05
CA ASP A 2 2.09 -26.19 3.92
C ASP A 2 1.47 -25.31 5.02
N PHE A 3 0.25 -24.82 4.80
CA PHE A 3 -0.47 -23.96 5.74
C PHE A 3 -0.71 -24.67 7.09
N GLU A 4 -1.00 -25.98 7.06
CA GLU A 4 -1.27 -26.77 8.26
C GLU A 4 -0.03 -26.98 9.14
N GLU A 5 1.17 -26.86 8.56
CA GLU A 5 2.46 -26.97 9.26
C GLU A 5 2.89 -25.67 9.96
N GLN A 6 2.23 -24.54 9.67
CA GLN A 6 2.57 -23.26 10.29
C GLN A 6 2.20 -23.24 11.78
N PRO A 7 2.91 -22.47 12.62
CA PRO A 7 2.54 -22.30 14.03
C PRO A 7 1.08 -21.86 14.18
N ILE A 8 0.39 -22.47 15.14
CA ILE A 8 -1.07 -22.32 15.29
C ILE A 8 -1.53 -20.86 15.40
N HIS A 9 -0.78 -20.01 16.10
CA HIS A 9 -1.10 -18.59 16.24
C HIS A 9 -1.08 -17.84 14.89
N ARG A 10 -0.16 -18.19 13.98
CA ARG A 10 -0.07 -17.58 12.64
C ARG A 10 -1.22 -18.02 11.74
N ARG A 11 -1.62 -19.29 11.86
CA ARG A 11 -2.77 -19.85 11.14
C ARG A 11 -4.08 -19.21 11.59
N ILE A 12 -4.27 -19.05 12.90
CA ILE A 12 -5.43 -18.35 13.48
C ILE A 12 -5.44 -16.90 13.01
N TYR A 13 -4.31 -16.20 13.11
CA TYR A 13 -4.16 -14.83 12.64
C TYR A 13 -4.51 -14.69 11.16
N ALA A 14 -3.93 -15.49 10.26
CA ALA A 14 -4.24 -15.43 8.84
C ALA A 14 -5.76 -15.58 8.59
N ARG A 15 -6.41 -16.56 9.24
CA ARG A 15 -7.86 -16.78 9.14
C ARG A 15 -8.66 -15.56 9.61
N GLN A 16 -8.31 -14.99 10.76
CA GLN A 16 -8.99 -13.81 11.31
C GLN A 16 -8.81 -12.58 10.42
N ILE A 17 -7.59 -12.33 9.94
CA ILE A 17 -7.27 -11.20 9.08
C ILE A 17 -8.03 -11.28 7.76
N LEU A 18 -7.99 -12.44 7.09
CA LEU A 18 -8.68 -12.61 5.81
C LEU A 18 -10.21 -12.63 5.95
N ALA A 19 -10.74 -13.15 7.07
CA ALA A 19 -12.17 -13.06 7.38
C ALA A 19 -12.61 -11.60 7.58
N LYS A 20 -11.86 -10.83 8.38
CA LYS A 20 -12.14 -9.39 8.59
C LYS A 20 -12.02 -8.58 7.29
N ALA A 21 -11.08 -8.94 6.43
CA ALA A 21 -10.90 -8.33 5.12
C ALA A 21 -11.96 -8.75 4.07
N GLY A 22 -12.85 -9.70 4.39
CA GLY A 22 -13.88 -10.19 3.46
C GLY A 22 -13.35 -11.08 2.33
N VAL A 23 -12.17 -11.69 2.50
CA VAL A 23 -11.44 -12.43 1.45
C VAL A 23 -10.99 -13.82 1.91
N SER A 24 -11.75 -14.44 2.81
CA SER A 24 -11.46 -15.75 3.42
C SER A 24 -11.24 -16.89 2.42
N GLY A 25 -11.79 -16.78 1.21
CA GLY A 25 -11.60 -17.76 0.13
C GLY A 25 -10.22 -17.70 -0.56
N ASN A 26 -9.38 -16.70 -0.29
CA ASN A 26 -8.06 -16.59 -0.93
C ASN A 26 -7.00 -17.44 -0.19
N ALA A 27 -6.93 -18.73 -0.55
CA ALA A 27 -6.02 -19.69 0.06
C ALA A 27 -4.53 -19.32 -0.10
N ARG A 28 -4.12 -18.76 -1.26
CA ARG A 28 -2.72 -18.33 -1.50
C ARG A 28 -2.32 -17.21 -0.54
N LEU A 29 -3.19 -16.21 -0.39
CA LEU A 29 -2.97 -15.10 0.54
C LEU A 29 -3.00 -15.56 2.01
N MET A 30 -3.93 -16.46 2.35
CA MET A 30 -4.00 -17.09 3.67
C MET A 30 -2.67 -17.76 4.04
N ASN A 31 -2.11 -18.53 3.10
CA ASN A 31 -0.84 -19.20 3.29
C ASN A 31 0.32 -18.21 3.47
N ALA A 32 0.40 -17.18 2.63
CA ALA A 32 1.44 -16.15 2.74
C ALA A 32 1.41 -15.43 4.11
N PHE A 33 0.24 -15.02 4.59
CA PHE A 33 0.09 -14.40 5.93
C PHE A 33 0.51 -15.33 7.08
N SER A 34 0.31 -16.65 6.93
CA SER A 34 0.69 -17.62 7.96
C SER A 34 2.19 -17.97 7.94
N ARG A 35 2.85 -17.87 6.78
CA ARG A 35 4.27 -18.21 6.60
C ARG A 35 5.19 -17.07 7.04
N VAL A 36 4.81 -15.83 6.76
CA VAL A 36 5.65 -14.67 7.07
C VAL A 36 5.61 -14.39 8.59
N PRO A 37 6.75 -14.54 9.31
CA PRO A 37 6.81 -14.33 10.74
C PRO A 37 6.76 -12.83 11.06
N ARG A 38 5.59 -12.28 11.41
CA ARG A 38 5.40 -10.83 11.59
C ARG A 38 6.41 -10.21 12.55
N GLU A 39 6.71 -10.89 13.65
CA GLU A 39 7.68 -10.50 14.68
C GLU A 39 9.09 -10.24 14.12
N ALA A 40 9.49 -10.92 13.05
CA ALA A 40 10.80 -10.72 12.43
C ALA A 40 10.95 -9.34 11.76
N PHE A 41 9.82 -8.65 11.51
CA PHE A 41 9.79 -7.36 10.81
C PHE A 41 9.44 -6.20 11.74
N ILE A 42 9.08 -6.44 13.00
CA ILE A 42 8.70 -5.36 13.94
C ILE A 42 9.89 -4.91 14.79
N GLY A 43 10.87 -5.79 14.98
CA GLY A 43 11.98 -5.55 15.90
C GLY A 43 11.70 -6.05 17.32
N PRO A 44 12.64 -5.85 18.26
CA PRO A 44 12.52 -6.35 19.62
C PRO A 44 11.46 -5.57 20.43
N PRO A 45 10.89 -6.17 21.49
CA PRO A 45 10.05 -5.46 22.45
C PRO A 45 10.87 -4.45 23.27
N PRO A 46 10.22 -3.47 23.94
CA PRO A 46 8.77 -3.27 24.01
C PRO A 46 8.18 -2.80 22.68
N TRP A 47 7.09 -3.45 22.25
CA TRP A 47 6.37 -3.03 21.05
C TRP A 47 5.39 -1.91 21.39
N ILE A 48 5.23 -0.97 20.47
CA ILE A 48 4.33 0.17 20.64
C ILE A 48 3.22 0.05 19.59
N PHE A 49 1.96 0.04 20.01
CA PHE A 49 0.82 -0.04 19.09
C PHE A 49 -0.01 1.24 19.14
N ASN A 50 -0.73 1.52 18.06
CA ASN A 50 -1.65 2.65 17.99
C ASN A 50 -3.07 2.18 18.36
N ASP A 51 -3.67 2.76 19.41
CA ASP A 51 -5.05 2.47 19.84
C ASP A 51 -6.10 3.38 19.16
N PHE A 52 -5.73 4.01 18.04
CA PHE A 52 -6.44 5.06 17.30
C PHE A 52 -6.57 6.41 18.03
N ARG A 53 -6.02 6.53 19.24
CA ARG A 53 -5.92 7.81 19.95
C ARG A 53 -4.47 8.21 20.18
N LYS A 54 -3.62 7.24 20.53
CA LYS A 54 -2.18 7.44 20.73
C LYS A 54 -1.41 6.13 20.62
N TYR A 55 -0.10 6.27 20.52
CA TYR A 55 0.84 5.17 20.67
C TYR A 55 0.95 4.77 22.15
N ARG A 56 0.91 3.46 22.41
CA ARG A 56 1.06 2.87 23.74
C ARG A 56 1.94 1.64 23.71
N GLU A 57 2.71 1.46 24.78
CA GLU A 57 3.48 0.26 25.01
C GLU A 57 2.56 -0.96 25.17
N MET A 58 2.96 -2.06 24.56
CA MET A 58 2.31 -3.35 24.68
C MET A 58 2.73 -4.02 25.99
N ALA A 59 1.75 -4.45 26.79
CA ALA A 59 2.01 -4.98 28.13
C ALA A 59 2.71 -6.36 28.15
N SER A 60 2.87 -7.01 27.00
CA SER A 60 3.51 -8.33 26.87
C SER A 60 4.63 -8.27 25.84
N THR A 61 5.67 -9.06 26.09
CA THR A 61 6.82 -9.27 25.20
C THR A 61 6.76 -10.62 24.47
N ASP A 62 5.70 -11.42 24.68
CA ASP A 62 5.47 -12.66 23.93
C ASP A 62 5.06 -12.33 22.49
N PRO A 63 5.80 -12.72 21.44
CA PRO A 63 5.50 -12.38 20.04
C PRO A 63 4.07 -12.71 19.57
N VAL A 64 3.36 -13.63 20.25
CA VAL A 64 1.96 -13.95 19.94
C VAL A 64 1.06 -12.71 19.91
N VAL A 65 1.36 -11.67 20.69
CA VAL A 65 0.55 -10.44 20.72
C VAL A 65 0.65 -9.61 19.44
N LEU A 66 1.68 -9.83 18.61
CA LEU A 66 1.78 -9.19 17.30
C LEU A 66 0.83 -9.80 16.26
N TYR A 67 0.23 -10.94 16.55
CA TYR A 67 -0.68 -11.67 15.67
C TYR A 67 -2.13 -11.21 15.84
N GLN A 68 -2.33 -9.90 15.77
CA GLN A 68 -3.61 -9.21 15.88
C GLN A 68 -3.74 -8.17 14.77
N ASP A 69 -4.96 -7.76 14.47
CA ASP A 69 -5.22 -6.70 13.49
C ASP A 69 -4.96 -5.30 14.08
N LEU A 70 -3.69 -5.02 14.38
CA LEU A 70 -3.22 -3.81 15.04
C LEU A 70 -2.14 -3.12 14.22
N LEU A 71 -2.11 -1.79 14.32
CA LEU A 71 -1.03 -0.94 13.85
C LEU A 71 0.10 -0.97 14.88
N ILE A 72 1.29 -1.42 14.48
CA ILE A 72 2.49 -1.42 15.32
C ILE A 72 3.45 -0.36 14.80
N GLY A 73 3.89 0.54 15.69
CA GLY A 73 4.80 1.63 15.38
C GLY A 73 6.17 1.11 14.95
N LEU A 74 6.68 1.65 13.85
CA LEU A 74 8.05 1.45 13.38
C LEU A 74 8.93 2.66 13.69
N ASP A 75 8.34 3.85 13.68
CA ASP A 75 8.87 5.12 14.14
C ASP A 75 7.70 5.95 14.66
N THR A 76 7.46 5.89 15.97
CA THR A 76 6.28 6.50 16.58
C THR A 76 6.37 8.02 16.68
N GLU A 77 7.58 8.59 16.66
CA GLU A 77 7.78 10.04 16.67
C GLU A 77 7.31 10.66 15.35
N ARG A 78 7.54 9.95 14.24
CA ARG A 78 7.05 10.33 12.90
C ARG A 78 5.69 9.71 12.55
N GLY A 79 5.11 8.93 13.45
CA GLY A 79 3.81 8.27 13.26
C GLY A 79 3.83 7.09 12.27
N VAL A 80 5.01 6.65 11.83
CA VAL A 80 5.18 5.52 10.91
C VAL A 80 4.88 4.21 11.63
N ASN A 81 4.07 3.37 11.00
CA ASN A 81 3.64 2.07 11.51
C ASN A 81 3.69 1.01 10.41
N ASN A 82 3.58 -0.25 10.81
CA ASN A 82 3.67 -1.40 9.91
C ASN A 82 2.37 -1.70 9.14
N GLY A 83 1.35 -0.84 9.18
CA GLY A 83 0.07 -1.01 8.50
C GLY A 83 -0.86 -2.04 9.12
N MET A 84 -2.18 -1.83 8.97
CA MET A 84 -3.22 -2.70 9.54
C MET A 84 -3.39 -3.98 8.69
N PRO A 85 -3.11 -5.18 9.21
CA PRO A 85 -3.11 -6.42 8.43
C PRO A 85 -4.34 -6.67 7.56
N SER A 86 -5.55 -6.44 8.09
CA SER A 86 -6.80 -6.67 7.33
C SER A 86 -6.96 -5.71 6.16
N LEU A 87 -6.54 -4.46 6.33
CA LEU A 87 -6.49 -3.47 5.25
C LEU A 87 -5.57 -3.95 4.14
N HIS A 88 -4.35 -4.36 4.48
CA HIS A 88 -3.39 -4.87 3.49
C HIS A 88 -3.84 -6.20 2.87
N ALA A 89 -4.50 -7.10 3.60
CA ALA A 89 -5.07 -8.32 3.03
C ALA A 89 -6.13 -8.03 1.95
N SER A 90 -7.02 -7.07 2.19
CA SER A 90 -8.01 -6.65 1.18
C SER A 90 -7.35 -6.02 -0.06
N ALA A 91 -6.31 -5.20 0.13
CA ALA A 91 -5.53 -4.58 -0.94
C ALA A 91 -4.80 -5.63 -1.80
N LEU A 92 -4.07 -6.54 -1.16
CA LEU A 92 -3.33 -7.62 -1.81
C LEU A 92 -4.27 -8.58 -2.56
N HIS A 93 -5.45 -8.86 -2.01
CA HIS A 93 -6.48 -9.63 -2.71
C HIS A 93 -6.94 -8.92 -3.99
N ALA A 94 -7.22 -7.61 -3.92
CA ALA A 94 -7.68 -6.83 -5.06
C ALA A 94 -6.64 -6.74 -6.19
N LEU A 95 -5.36 -6.72 -5.85
CA LEU A 95 -4.25 -6.74 -6.80
C LEU A 95 -4.13 -8.07 -7.56
N LYS A 96 -4.70 -9.18 -7.07
CA LYS A 96 -4.69 -10.50 -7.73
C LYS A 96 -3.29 -10.96 -8.17
N ILE A 97 -2.29 -10.76 -7.33
CA ILE A 97 -0.87 -11.05 -7.61
C ILE A 97 -0.67 -12.50 -8.03
N ARG A 98 0.07 -12.71 -9.11
CA ARG A 98 0.34 -14.01 -9.74
C ARG A 98 1.80 -14.40 -9.57
N GLU A 99 2.08 -15.69 -9.75
CA GLU A 99 3.44 -16.20 -9.75
C GLU A 99 4.23 -15.63 -10.92
N SER A 100 5.53 -15.48 -10.73
CA SER A 100 6.47 -14.94 -11.72
C SER A 100 6.28 -13.46 -12.08
N GLU A 101 5.35 -12.75 -11.43
CA GLU A 101 5.19 -11.30 -11.60
C GLU A 101 6.35 -10.52 -10.96
N THR A 102 6.66 -9.36 -11.55
CA THR A 102 7.53 -8.34 -10.96
C THR A 102 6.66 -7.33 -10.21
N VAL A 103 6.82 -7.29 -8.89
CA VAL A 103 6.10 -6.36 -8.00
C VAL A 103 7.05 -5.26 -7.54
N VAL A 104 6.55 -4.01 -7.52
CA VAL A 104 7.26 -2.88 -6.90
C VAL A 104 6.45 -2.36 -5.72
N HIS A 105 7.03 -2.49 -4.53
CA HIS A 105 6.43 -2.08 -3.26
C HIS A 105 7.03 -0.74 -2.82
N LEU A 106 6.20 0.28 -2.74
CA LEU A 106 6.58 1.65 -2.44
C LEU A 106 6.15 2.02 -1.01
N GLY A 107 7.10 2.39 -0.16
CA GLY A 107 6.88 2.54 1.29
C GLY A 107 6.98 1.21 2.02
N ALA A 108 8.11 0.52 1.88
CA ALA A 108 8.28 -0.83 2.38
C ALA A 108 8.36 -0.93 3.92
N GLY A 109 8.66 0.17 4.61
CA GLY A 109 8.94 0.20 6.04
C GLY A 109 10.05 -0.78 6.38
N THR A 110 9.77 -1.69 7.32
CA THR A 110 10.69 -2.77 7.70
C THR A 110 10.50 -4.07 6.90
N GLY A 111 9.60 -4.09 5.90
CA GLY A 111 9.52 -5.17 4.91
C GLY A 111 8.48 -6.27 5.14
N TYR A 112 7.60 -6.16 6.14
CA TYR A 112 6.60 -7.21 6.43
C TYR A 112 5.72 -7.54 5.22
N TYR A 113 5.12 -6.53 4.58
CA TYR A 113 4.31 -6.76 3.38
C TYR A 113 5.16 -7.10 2.15
N THR A 114 6.42 -6.64 2.08
CA THR A 114 7.36 -7.08 1.04
C THR A 114 7.57 -8.59 1.09
N ALA A 115 7.73 -9.17 2.27
CA ALA A 115 7.86 -10.61 2.44
C ALA A 115 6.58 -11.37 2.01
N ILE A 116 5.39 -10.81 2.29
CA ILE A 116 4.12 -11.40 1.82
C ILE A 116 4.05 -11.34 0.29
N LEU A 117 4.43 -10.21 -0.32
CA LEU A 117 4.53 -10.09 -1.77
C LEU A 117 5.49 -11.12 -2.37
N ALA A 118 6.64 -11.32 -1.73
CA ALA A 118 7.66 -12.29 -2.16
C ALA A 118 7.15 -13.74 -2.14
N GLU A 119 6.35 -14.09 -1.14
CA GLU A 119 5.64 -15.39 -1.07
C GLU A 119 4.57 -15.51 -2.18
N LEU A 120 3.85 -14.43 -2.50
CA LEU A 120 2.79 -14.43 -3.51
C LEU A 120 3.31 -14.55 -4.96
N VAL A 121 4.44 -13.93 -5.28
CA VAL A 121 5.06 -14.02 -6.61
C VAL A 121 5.86 -15.31 -6.80
N GLY A 122 6.20 -15.99 -5.70
CA GLY A 122 6.98 -17.23 -5.73
C GLY A 122 8.45 -17.01 -6.12
N SER A 123 9.21 -18.09 -6.17
CA SER A 123 10.66 -18.06 -6.43
C SER A 123 11.04 -17.61 -7.85
N SER A 124 10.11 -17.70 -8.81
CA SER A 124 10.29 -17.22 -10.18
C SER A 124 9.94 -15.74 -10.37
N GLY A 125 9.23 -15.14 -9.42
CA GLY A 125 8.89 -13.71 -9.44
C GLY A 125 9.92 -12.85 -8.74
N LYS A 126 9.71 -11.54 -8.74
CA LYS A 126 10.61 -10.57 -8.10
C LYS A 126 9.84 -9.49 -7.36
N VAL A 127 10.39 -9.01 -6.25
CA VAL A 127 9.87 -7.84 -5.54
C VAL A 127 10.97 -6.81 -5.36
N LEU A 128 10.75 -5.60 -5.88
CA LEU A 128 11.56 -4.43 -5.57
C LEU A 128 10.84 -3.62 -4.49
N ALA A 129 11.46 -3.49 -3.32
CA ALA A 129 10.97 -2.65 -2.23
C ALA A 129 11.73 -1.33 -2.21
N VAL A 130 10.99 -0.22 -2.23
CA VAL A 130 11.53 1.14 -2.11
C VAL A 130 11.06 1.73 -0.80
N GLU A 131 12.01 2.22 -0.01
CA GLU A 131 11.76 2.88 1.27
C GLU A 131 12.47 4.23 1.30
N PHE A 132 11.77 5.27 1.74
CA PHE A 132 12.28 6.65 1.75
C PHE A 132 13.30 6.85 2.87
N ASP A 133 13.04 6.28 4.05
CA ASP A 133 13.93 6.39 5.20
C ASP A 133 15.09 5.36 5.10
N PRO A 134 16.36 5.80 5.06
CA PRO A 134 17.50 4.89 4.95
C PRO A 134 17.62 3.89 6.11
N ALA A 135 17.29 4.30 7.34
CA ALA A 135 17.34 3.42 8.50
C ALA A 135 16.22 2.37 8.47
N LEU A 136 15.02 2.73 8.02
CA LEU A 136 13.96 1.73 7.75
C LEU A 136 14.37 0.78 6.63
N ALA A 137 14.97 1.30 5.56
CA ALA A 137 15.47 0.48 4.44
C ALA A 137 16.53 -0.53 4.92
N ASP A 138 17.44 -0.13 5.81
CA ASP A 138 18.44 -1.03 6.40
C ASP A 138 17.80 -2.12 7.26
N ARG A 139 16.78 -1.77 8.07
CA ARG A 139 16.00 -2.76 8.83
C ARG A 139 15.22 -3.71 7.91
N ALA A 140 14.70 -3.21 6.78
CA ALA A 140 14.08 -4.04 5.76
C ALA A 140 15.08 -5.01 5.13
N ARG A 141 16.28 -4.55 4.73
CA ARG A 141 17.35 -5.42 4.21
C ARG A 141 17.71 -6.53 5.18
N ALA A 142 17.85 -6.21 6.47
CA ALA A 142 18.15 -7.18 7.50
C ALA A 142 17.02 -8.23 7.63
N SER A 143 15.77 -7.78 7.73
CA SER A 143 14.59 -8.65 7.87
C SER A 143 14.34 -9.52 6.63
N LEU A 144 14.69 -9.02 5.44
CA LEU A 144 14.44 -9.66 4.15
C LEU A 144 15.61 -10.50 3.62
N LYS A 145 16.71 -10.63 4.38
CA LYS A 145 17.93 -11.35 3.95
C LYS A 145 17.68 -12.80 3.47
N GLY A 146 16.62 -13.45 3.97
CA GLY A 146 16.23 -14.81 3.57
C GLY A 146 15.42 -14.90 2.27
N TYR A 147 15.01 -13.77 1.68
CA TYR A 147 14.18 -13.73 0.48
C TYR A 147 15.05 -13.40 -0.73
N SER A 148 15.49 -14.43 -1.45
CA SER A 148 16.38 -14.30 -2.63
C SER A 148 15.75 -13.57 -3.81
N ASN A 149 14.43 -13.45 -3.84
CA ASN A 149 13.65 -12.78 -4.87
C ASN A 149 13.28 -11.32 -4.49
N VAL A 150 13.91 -10.75 -3.47
CA VAL A 150 13.64 -9.39 -2.99
C VAL A 150 14.88 -8.50 -3.09
N GLU A 151 14.69 -7.31 -3.64
CA GLU A 151 15.66 -6.21 -3.60
C GLU A 151 15.10 -5.04 -2.79
N VAL A 152 15.94 -4.39 -1.96
CA VAL A 152 15.54 -3.24 -1.14
C VAL A 152 16.40 -2.02 -1.48
N VAL A 153 15.74 -0.97 -1.94
CA VAL A 153 16.32 0.32 -2.30
C VAL A 153 15.90 1.38 -1.28
N ALA A 154 16.87 2.16 -0.81
CA ALA A 154 16.60 3.39 -0.09
C ALA A 154 16.47 4.51 -1.14
N GLY A 155 15.33 5.20 -1.19
CA GLY A 155 15.11 6.25 -2.18
C GLY A 155 13.68 6.75 -2.26
N ASP A 156 13.48 7.76 -3.10
CA ASP A 156 12.19 8.37 -3.32
C ASP A 156 11.31 7.50 -4.22
N ALA A 157 10.27 6.92 -3.64
CA ALA A 157 9.29 6.09 -4.33
C ALA A 157 8.62 6.76 -5.54
N ARG A 158 8.61 8.10 -5.64
CA ARG A 158 8.05 8.82 -6.80
C ARG A 158 8.88 8.63 -8.07
N GLU A 159 10.15 8.25 -7.94
CA GLU A 159 11.08 7.98 -9.05
C GLU A 159 11.11 6.50 -9.48
N TRP A 160 10.28 5.66 -8.86
CA TRP A 160 10.23 4.23 -9.10
C TRP A 160 8.81 3.79 -9.50
N PRO A 161 8.67 2.73 -10.31
CA PRO A 161 9.75 1.90 -10.82
C PRO A 161 10.52 2.55 -11.98
N LYS A 162 11.73 2.07 -12.24
CA LYS A 162 12.60 2.53 -13.35
C LYS A 162 12.48 1.68 -14.62
N SER A 163 11.67 0.63 -14.55
CA SER A 163 11.36 -0.31 -15.63
C SER A 163 9.96 -0.87 -15.41
N ASP A 164 9.42 -1.57 -16.40
CA ASP A 164 8.08 -2.15 -16.33
C ASP A 164 7.88 -3.04 -15.09
N ALA A 165 6.75 -2.85 -14.42
CA ALA A 165 6.29 -3.63 -13.27
C ALA A 165 4.88 -4.18 -13.52
N ASP A 166 4.66 -5.47 -13.24
CA ASP A 166 3.33 -6.08 -13.35
C ASP A 166 2.39 -5.59 -12.25
N VAL A 167 2.95 -5.24 -11.08
CA VAL A 167 2.19 -4.74 -9.94
C VAL A 167 2.98 -3.63 -9.26
N ILE A 168 2.31 -2.52 -8.98
CA ILE A 168 2.83 -1.46 -8.14
C ILE A 168 1.92 -1.34 -6.92
N TYR A 169 2.49 -1.49 -5.73
CA TYR A 169 1.75 -1.42 -4.48
C TYR A 169 2.33 -0.34 -3.57
N VAL A 170 1.49 0.59 -3.13
CA VAL A 170 1.93 1.80 -2.43
C VAL A 170 1.32 1.87 -1.03
N ASN A 171 2.17 2.09 -0.03
CA ASN A 171 1.82 2.11 1.39
C ASN A 171 1.97 3.50 2.04
N PHE A 172 1.77 4.55 1.25
CA PHE A 172 1.66 5.94 1.69
C PHE A 172 0.72 6.68 0.74
N ALA A 173 0.20 7.83 1.16
CA ALA A 173 -0.74 8.59 0.36
C ALA A 173 -0.11 9.73 -0.43
N LEU A 174 -0.71 9.99 -1.60
CA LEU A 174 -0.44 11.15 -2.46
C LEU A 174 -1.75 11.77 -2.96
N ASP A 175 -1.66 12.98 -3.48
CA ASP A 175 -2.73 13.70 -4.17
C ASP A 175 -2.76 13.43 -5.69
N HIS A 176 -1.77 12.72 -6.23
CA HIS A 176 -1.72 12.30 -7.64
C HIS A 176 -0.76 11.12 -7.80
N PRO A 177 -0.90 10.30 -8.86
CA PRO A 177 0.11 9.31 -9.20
C PRO A 177 1.32 9.96 -9.88
N PRO A 178 2.56 9.72 -9.39
CA PRO A 178 3.78 10.05 -10.12
C PRO A 178 3.84 9.42 -11.51
N ALA A 179 4.46 10.12 -12.46
CA ALA A 179 4.57 9.67 -13.85
C ALA A 179 5.25 8.30 -13.96
N ALA A 180 6.30 8.04 -13.18
CA ALA A 180 7.00 6.76 -13.15
C ALA A 180 6.06 5.58 -12.84
N TRP A 181 5.01 5.78 -12.04
CA TRP A 181 4.08 4.71 -11.67
C TRP A 181 3.19 4.32 -12.83
N ILE A 182 2.81 5.29 -13.66
CA ILE A 182 1.91 5.06 -14.79
C ILE A 182 2.70 4.62 -16.02
N ASP A 183 3.79 5.33 -16.32
CA ASP A 183 4.60 5.11 -17.53
C ASP A 183 5.24 3.71 -17.52
N ASN A 184 5.68 3.25 -16.34
CA ASN A 184 6.31 1.94 -16.14
C ASN A 184 5.37 0.86 -15.54
N LEU A 185 4.05 1.08 -15.56
CA LEU A 185 3.10 -0.01 -15.26
C LEU A 185 3.02 -0.93 -16.50
N ALA A 186 3.31 -2.22 -16.39
CA ALA A 186 3.26 -3.12 -17.54
C ALA A 186 1.84 -3.19 -18.16
N ILE A 187 1.72 -3.60 -19.43
CA ILE A 187 0.40 -3.93 -20.00
C ILE A 187 -0.21 -5.08 -19.19
N SER A 188 -1.51 -4.99 -18.86
CA SER A 188 -2.19 -5.86 -17.88
C SER A 188 -1.70 -5.71 -16.43
N GLY A 189 -0.84 -4.74 -16.17
CA GLY A 189 -0.34 -4.42 -14.84
C GLY A 189 -1.38 -3.70 -13.98
N ARG A 190 -1.19 -3.77 -12.66
CA ARG A 190 -2.08 -3.17 -11.65
C ARG A 190 -1.32 -2.27 -10.68
N LEU A 191 -1.75 -1.03 -10.56
CA LEU A 191 -1.26 -0.08 -9.56
C LEU A 191 -2.33 0.10 -8.49
N LEU A 192 -1.97 -0.02 -7.21
CA LEU A 192 -2.84 0.30 -6.10
C LEU A 192 -2.15 1.27 -5.15
N PHE A 193 -2.73 2.46 -4.99
CA PHE A 193 -2.22 3.46 -4.06
C PHE A 193 -3.34 4.22 -3.33
N PRO A 194 -3.09 4.72 -2.11
CA PRO A 194 -3.96 5.67 -1.44
C PRO A 194 -3.93 7.03 -2.15
N LEU A 195 -4.99 7.37 -2.88
CA LEU A 195 -5.21 8.73 -3.38
C LEU A 195 -5.98 9.51 -2.33
N GLY A 196 -5.51 10.70 -1.97
CA GLY A 196 -6.16 11.50 -0.96
C GLY A 196 -5.66 12.93 -0.86
N ILE A 197 -6.02 13.57 0.24
CA ILE A 197 -5.61 14.93 0.59
C ILE A 197 -5.01 14.95 2.00
N PRO A 198 -4.01 15.81 2.26
CA PRO A 198 -3.37 15.87 3.57
C PRO A 198 -4.31 16.41 4.65
N GLY A 199 -4.10 15.92 5.87
CA GLY A 199 -4.72 16.43 7.08
C GLY A 199 -3.98 17.64 7.62
N PHE A 200 -4.76 18.59 8.11
CA PHE A 200 -4.27 19.75 8.83
C PHE A 200 -5.04 19.89 10.14
N GLU A 201 -4.32 20.22 11.20
CA GLU A 201 -4.88 20.56 12.51
C GLU A 201 -4.22 21.86 12.97
N ASN A 202 -5.02 22.87 13.32
CA ASN A 202 -4.54 24.20 13.72
C ASN A 202 -3.50 24.80 12.73
N GLY A 203 -3.72 24.59 11.43
CA GLY A 203 -2.85 25.09 10.36
C GLY A 203 -1.54 24.31 10.15
N LYS A 204 -1.33 23.19 10.87
CA LYS A 204 -0.14 22.34 10.71
C LYS A 204 -0.50 20.99 10.08
N PRO A 205 0.34 20.44 9.19
CA PRO A 205 0.14 19.09 8.66
C PRO A 205 0.11 18.04 9.77
N THR A 206 -0.82 17.08 9.68
CA THR A 206 -0.91 15.97 10.64
C THR A 206 0.03 14.80 10.30
N GLY A 207 0.65 14.82 9.11
CA GLY A 207 1.42 13.69 8.59
C GLY A 207 0.55 12.53 8.06
N PHE A 208 -0.77 12.70 8.04
CA PHE A 208 -1.73 11.68 7.58
C PHE A 208 -2.75 12.28 6.62
N THR A 209 -3.41 11.43 5.83
CA THR A 209 -4.55 11.84 5.02
C THR A 209 -5.75 12.27 5.86
N ARG A 210 -6.44 13.34 5.43
CA ARG A 210 -7.76 13.72 5.96
C ARG A 210 -8.89 12.92 5.34
N ALA A 211 -8.79 12.72 4.04
CA ALA A 211 -9.71 11.93 3.24
C ALA A 211 -8.89 11.25 2.16
N GLY A 212 -9.15 9.97 1.95
CA GLY A 212 -8.48 9.19 0.93
C GLY A 212 -9.16 7.86 0.71
N ALA A 213 -8.89 7.27 -0.45
CA ALA A 213 -9.36 5.93 -0.78
C ALA A 213 -8.28 5.22 -1.61
N PHE A 214 -8.23 3.89 -1.47
CA PHE A 214 -7.39 3.09 -2.34
C PHE A 214 -7.92 3.17 -3.77
N LEU A 215 -7.11 3.75 -4.67
CA LEU A 215 -7.37 3.79 -6.11
C LEU A 215 -6.59 2.65 -6.77
N LEU A 216 -7.33 1.71 -7.36
CA LEU A 216 -6.79 0.67 -8.23
C LEU A 216 -6.82 1.18 -9.66
N ILE A 217 -5.69 1.14 -10.35
CA ILE A 217 -5.55 1.40 -11.79
C ILE A 217 -5.07 0.11 -12.45
N ASP A 218 -5.72 -0.29 -13.55
CA ASP A 218 -5.30 -1.41 -14.39
C ASP A 218 -4.96 -0.93 -15.79
N ARG A 219 -3.78 -1.32 -16.31
CA ARG A 219 -3.33 -0.91 -17.63
C ARG A 219 -3.82 -1.87 -18.70
N MET A 220 -4.53 -1.34 -19.68
CA MET A 220 -4.86 -2.03 -20.94
C MET A 220 -3.85 -1.63 -22.02
N ALA A 221 -3.96 -2.21 -23.22
CA ALA A 221 -3.01 -1.93 -24.30
C ALA A 221 -2.92 -0.45 -24.68
N ARG A 222 -4.02 0.32 -24.56
CA ARG A 222 -4.12 1.73 -24.96
C ARG A 222 -4.88 2.63 -23.98
N SER A 223 -5.30 2.10 -22.84
CA SER A 223 -6.16 2.79 -21.88
C SER A 223 -5.93 2.26 -20.46
N PHE A 224 -6.57 2.87 -19.48
CA PHE A 224 -6.46 2.47 -18.09
C PHE A 224 -7.86 2.36 -17.45
N GLY A 225 -8.17 1.20 -16.89
CA GLY A 225 -9.23 1.05 -15.92
C GLY A 225 -8.86 1.70 -14.60
N ALA A 226 -9.86 2.20 -13.88
CA ALA A 226 -9.66 2.73 -12.55
C ALA A 226 -10.90 2.56 -11.68
N ARG A 227 -10.70 2.21 -10.40
CA ARG A 227 -11.79 2.16 -9.43
C ARG A 227 -11.29 2.35 -8.01
N PHE A 228 -12.11 2.97 -7.18
CA PHE A 228 -11.84 3.03 -5.74
C PHE A 228 -12.31 1.75 -5.04
N LEU A 229 -11.52 1.27 -4.08
CA LEU A 229 -11.82 0.03 -3.34
C LEU A 229 -12.50 0.31 -2.01
N GLN A 230 -11.90 1.17 -1.19
CA GLN A 230 -12.39 1.53 0.13
C GLN A 230 -11.73 2.83 0.61
N SER A 231 -12.37 3.51 1.55
CA SER A 231 -11.79 4.65 2.25
C SER A 231 -10.63 4.19 3.14
N VAL A 232 -9.57 4.99 3.18
CA VAL A 232 -8.37 4.68 3.95
C VAL A 232 -7.81 5.92 4.64
N SER A 233 -7.00 5.69 5.68
CA SER A 233 -6.10 6.70 6.22
C SER A 233 -4.68 6.18 6.20
N PHE A 234 -3.77 6.93 5.58
CA PHE A 234 -2.36 6.55 5.41
C PHE A 234 -1.45 7.71 5.79
N VAL A 235 -0.19 7.36 6.10
CA VAL A 235 0.90 8.33 6.22
C VAL A 235 0.99 9.13 4.92
N TRP A 236 1.06 10.45 5.03
CA TRP A 236 1.22 11.35 3.91
C TRP A 236 2.68 11.36 3.45
N ALA A 237 2.94 11.32 2.14
CA ALA A 237 4.31 11.27 1.64
C ALA A 237 5.13 12.48 2.09
N GLU A 238 6.40 12.22 2.41
CA GLU A 238 7.38 13.24 2.75
C GLU A 238 8.06 13.83 1.50
N GLY A 239 8.67 15.00 1.64
CA GLY A 239 9.46 15.62 0.56
C GLY A 239 8.63 16.08 -0.65
N LEU A 240 7.32 16.29 -0.48
CA LEU A 240 6.46 16.88 -1.51
C LEU A 240 6.71 18.38 -1.65
N GLY A 241 6.77 18.84 -2.90
CA GLY A 241 6.69 20.28 -3.21
C GLY A 241 5.26 20.80 -3.03
N SER A 242 5.09 22.12 -3.22
CA SER A 242 3.75 22.71 -3.24
C SER A 242 2.92 22.13 -4.40
N PRO A 243 1.68 21.68 -4.16
CA PRO A 243 0.81 21.27 -5.25
C PRO A 243 0.43 22.48 -6.11
N PRO A 244 -0.01 22.28 -7.37
CA PRO A 244 -0.67 23.32 -8.15
C PRO A 244 -1.83 23.94 -7.37
N PRO A 245 -2.10 25.25 -7.54
CA PRO A 245 -3.20 25.93 -6.88
C PRO A 245 -4.54 25.20 -7.09
N GLY A 246 -5.31 24.99 -6.02
CA GLY A 246 -6.64 24.41 -6.09
C GLY A 246 -6.71 22.88 -6.12
N ARG A 247 -5.56 22.16 -6.20
CA ARG A 247 -5.56 20.69 -6.29
C ARG A 247 -6.27 20.03 -5.11
N HIS A 248 -5.89 20.40 -3.89
CA HIS A 248 -6.43 19.79 -2.68
C HIS A 248 -7.90 20.15 -2.46
N GLU A 249 -8.30 21.38 -2.80
CA GLU A 249 -9.70 21.81 -2.79
C GLU A 249 -10.54 21.01 -3.79
N GLY A 250 -10.07 20.87 -5.03
CA GLY A 250 -10.76 20.10 -6.06
C GLY A 250 -10.90 18.62 -5.71
N LEU A 251 -9.86 17.98 -5.18
CA LEU A 251 -9.95 16.61 -4.68
C LEU A 251 -10.90 16.50 -3.49
N ALA A 252 -10.87 17.45 -2.56
CA ALA A 252 -11.80 17.47 -1.44
C ALA A 252 -13.25 17.54 -1.91
N ASP A 253 -13.55 18.37 -2.92
CA ASP A 253 -14.88 18.48 -3.54
C ASP A 253 -15.30 17.19 -4.24
N ALA A 254 -14.39 16.59 -5.00
CA ALA A 254 -14.62 15.32 -5.66
C ALA A 254 -14.96 14.21 -4.65
N PHE A 255 -14.22 14.09 -3.54
CA PHE A 255 -14.53 13.15 -2.47
C PHE A 255 -15.85 13.47 -1.77
N ARG A 256 -16.19 14.76 -1.56
CA ARG A 256 -17.48 15.19 -0.96
C ARG A 256 -18.69 14.77 -1.78
N SER A 257 -18.58 14.68 -3.10
CA SER A 257 -19.67 14.24 -3.99
C SER A 257 -20.15 12.81 -3.70
N ARG A 258 -19.36 11.98 -3.01
CA ARG A 258 -19.60 10.55 -2.77
C ARG A 258 -19.78 9.71 -4.04
N ARG A 259 -19.30 10.21 -5.18
CA ARG A 259 -19.33 9.51 -6.48
C ARG A 259 -18.03 8.81 -6.84
N ALA A 260 -17.02 8.84 -5.96
CA ALA A 260 -15.72 8.20 -6.21
C ALA A 260 -15.87 6.73 -6.66
N TYR A 261 -16.74 5.95 -6.01
CA TYR A 261 -16.98 4.54 -6.37
C TYR A 261 -17.71 4.31 -7.71
N GLN A 262 -18.08 5.37 -8.43
CA GLN A 262 -18.58 5.31 -9.81
C GLN A 262 -17.46 5.46 -10.85
N VAL A 263 -16.24 5.84 -10.44
CA VAL A 263 -15.08 5.95 -11.34
C VAL A 263 -14.78 4.59 -11.98
N ARG A 264 -14.48 4.62 -13.28
CA ARG A 264 -14.24 3.43 -14.13
C ARG A 264 -12.94 3.48 -14.92
N SER A 265 -12.44 4.68 -15.24
CA SER A 265 -11.23 4.83 -16.05
C SER A 265 -10.33 5.94 -15.53
N PHE A 266 -9.06 5.82 -15.91
CA PHE A 266 -8.01 6.79 -15.65
C PHE A 266 -7.47 7.35 -16.97
N ARG A 267 -7.50 8.67 -17.09
CA ARG A 267 -6.91 9.39 -18.21
C ARG A 267 -5.44 9.69 -17.88
N TRP A 268 -4.57 9.44 -18.85
CA TRP A 268 -3.14 9.76 -18.77
C TRP A 268 -2.67 10.39 -20.07
N ARG A 269 -2.21 11.65 -20.01
CA ARG A 269 -1.64 12.43 -21.12
C ARG A 269 -2.45 12.33 -22.42
N LYS A 270 -3.78 12.37 -22.27
CA LYS A 270 -4.75 12.40 -23.36
C LYS A 270 -5.64 13.65 -23.22
N PRO A 271 -6.27 14.10 -24.32
CA PRO A 271 -7.26 15.17 -24.26
C PRO A 271 -8.34 14.89 -23.22
N ARG A 272 -8.71 15.93 -22.47
CA ARG A 272 -9.73 15.86 -21.42
C ARG A 272 -11.11 15.62 -22.04
N PRO A 273 -11.84 14.55 -21.67
CA PRO A 273 -13.23 14.37 -22.07
C PRO A 273 -14.17 15.28 -21.26
N GLU A 274 -15.40 15.45 -21.74
CA GLU A 274 -16.45 16.10 -20.96
C GLU A 274 -16.91 15.17 -19.82
N GLY A 275 -16.97 15.66 -18.57
CA GLY A 275 -17.61 14.93 -17.47
C GLY A 275 -16.75 13.98 -16.63
N GLU A 276 -15.46 14.26 -16.43
CA GLU A 276 -14.63 13.53 -15.45
C GLU A 276 -15.09 13.78 -14.00
N TRP A 277 -14.95 12.76 -13.14
CA TRP A 277 -15.13 12.89 -11.68
C TRP A 277 -14.11 13.85 -11.07
N TYR A 278 -12.87 13.78 -11.56
CA TYR A 278 -11.77 14.67 -11.19
C TYR A 278 -10.83 14.84 -12.39
N SER A 279 -10.33 16.06 -12.61
CA SER A 279 -9.47 16.41 -13.72
C SER A 279 -8.30 17.29 -13.29
N GLU A 280 -7.12 16.96 -13.78
CA GLU A 280 -5.98 17.85 -13.92
C GLU A 280 -5.55 17.91 -15.40
N GLU A 281 -4.48 18.66 -15.70
CA GLU A 281 -3.92 18.79 -17.04
C GLU A 281 -3.55 17.42 -17.63
N ASP A 282 -2.64 16.71 -16.96
CA ASP A 282 -2.06 15.45 -17.47
C ASP A 282 -2.87 14.20 -17.13
N TRP A 283 -3.79 14.27 -16.17
CA TRP A 283 -4.52 13.09 -15.72
C TRP A 283 -5.94 13.40 -15.25
N GLY A 284 -6.77 12.37 -15.19
CA GLY A 284 -8.14 12.49 -14.72
C GLY A 284 -8.76 11.14 -14.40
N LEU A 285 -9.90 11.16 -13.74
CA LEU A 285 -10.69 9.97 -13.39
C LEU A 285 -12.10 10.16 -13.92
N SER A 286 -12.57 9.22 -14.72
CA SER A 286 -13.86 9.33 -15.42
C SER A 286 -14.84 8.25 -14.95
N PHE A 287 -16.13 8.54 -15.13
CA PHE A 287 -17.21 7.57 -14.98
C PHE A 287 -17.38 6.67 -16.22
N GLU A 288 -16.74 7.03 -17.33
CA GLU A 288 -16.79 6.30 -18.60
C GLU A 288 -15.81 5.11 -18.60
N GLU A 289 -16.10 4.10 -19.42
CA GLU A 289 -15.23 2.93 -19.59
C GLU A 289 -13.90 3.30 -20.29
N PRO A 290 -12.81 2.54 -20.08
CA PRO A 290 -11.46 2.84 -20.61
C PRO A 290 -11.27 2.78 -22.13
#